data_AF-A0A6J5YC89-F1
#
_entry.id   AF-A0A6J5YC89-F1
#
_cell.length_a   1.000
_cell.length_b   1.000
_cell.length_c   1.000
_cell.angle_alpha   90.00
_cell.angle_beta   90.00
_cell.angle_gamma   90.00
#
_symmetry.space_group_name_H-M   'P 1'
#
loop_
_entity.id
_entity.type
_entity.pdbx_description
1 polymer ?
#
loop_
_entity_poly.entity_id
_entity_poly.type
_entity_poly.pdbx_seq_one_letter_code
_entity_poly.pdbx_strand_id
1 'polypeptide(L)'
;MNSEVLMKMVAPEKYLQMADLFSRMIFYLRLLGLHKKPSTFRSICALVEFMGHKKKFTCRHLAQIKFLLPEAIQIDAVYVQDIKTGRMKPDINITLLFHDVFVLVQGGGQPSDQFEALRQLFVSRLVQFLSENAEACDVPEAVLPQPFGHNGQETHAATAIETEMLAEQVPVHIHQDFLNLKIQDDLQQFH
;
A
#
# COMPACT_ATOMS: atom_id res chain seq x y z
N MET A 1 0.49 -26.67 -10.67
CA MET A 1 1.15 -26.29 -9.41
C MET A 1 0.91 -24.79 -9.24
N ASN A 2 0.31 -24.34 -8.14
CA ASN A 2 -0.16 -22.95 -8.02
C ASN A 2 1.03 -21.99 -7.80
N SER A 3 0.97 -20.79 -8.40
CA SER A 3 2.02 -19.76 -8.30
C SER A 3 2.35 -19.39 -6.86
N GLU A 4 1.36 -19.40 -5.96
CA GLU A 4 1.55 -19.16 -4.52
C GLU A 4 2.38 -20.25 -3.81
N VAL A 5 2.21 -21.52 -4.21
CA VAL A 5 2.98 -22.65 -3.67
C VAL A 5 4.43 -22.59 -4.16
N LEU A 6 4.63 -22.20 -5.43
CA LEU A 6 5.96 -22.04 -6.03
C LEU A 6 6.72 -20.87 -5.39
N MET A 7 6.02 -19.77 -5.09
CA MET A 7 6.58 -18.63 -4.36
C MET A 7 7.02 -19.03 -2.94
N LYS A 8 6.19 -19.76 -2.18
CA LYS A 8 6.51 -20.18 -0.81
C LYS A 8 7.70 -21.16 -0.73
N MET A 9 7.97 -21.95 -1.76
CA MET A 9 9.07 -22.93 -1.75
C MET A 9 10.42 -22.38 -2.23
N VAL A 10 10.43 -21.36 -3.09
CA VAL A 10 11.65 -20.95 -3.81
C VAL A 10 11.95 -19.45 -3.68
N ALA A 11 10.98 -18.62 -3.29
CA ALA A 11 11.18 -17.17 -3.28
C ALA A 11 12.02 -16.73 -2.07
N PRO A 12 12.99 -15.82 -2.28
CA PRO A 12 13.67 -15.14 -1.19
C PRO A 12 12.67 -14.44 -0.24
N GLU A 13 12.96 -14.46 1.05
CA GLU A 13 12.13 -13.91 2.14
C GLU A 13 11.60 -12.49 1.84
N LYS A 14 12.39 -11.63 1.21
CA LYS A 14 11.99 -10.26 0.81
C LYS A 14 10.74 -10.23 -0.08
N TYR A 15 10.57 -11.20 -0.98
CA TYR A 15 9.41 -11.25 -1.88
C TYR A 15 8.16 -11.74 -1.17
N LEU A 16 8.30 -12.69 -0.22
CA LEU A 16 7.19 -13.09 0.65
C LEU A 16 6.70 -11.92 1.50
N GLN A 17 7.63 -11.12 2.03
CA GLN A 17 7.31 -9.90 2.76
C GLN A 17 6.61 -8.86 1.88
N MET A 18 6.97 -8.77 0.59
CA MET A 18 6.32 -7.89 -0.37
C MET A 18 4.88 -8.32 -0.66
N ALA A 19 4.63 -9.62 -0.85
CA ALA A 19 3.28 -10.16 -1.04
C ALA A 19 2.40 -9.99 0.20
N ASP A 20 2.95 -10.19 1.39
CA ASP A 20 2.28 -9.92 2.67
C ASP A 20 1.97 -8.42 2.84
N LEU A 21 2.91 -7.54 2.47
CA LEU A 21 2.70 -6.10 2.50
C LEU A 21 1.59 -5.66 1.53
N PHE A 22 1.54 -6.23 0.32
CA PHE A 22 0.46 -5.95 -0.64
C PHE A 22 -0.91 -6.43 -0.13
N SER A 23 -0.95 -7.64 0.45
CA SER A 23 -2.19 -8.20 1.02
C SER A 23 -2.74 -7.33 2.15
N ARG A 24 -1.86 -6.82 3.02
CA ARG A 24 -2.23 -5.85 4.07
C ARG A 24 -2.69 -4.51 3.49
N MET A 25 -2.02 -4.00 2.46
CA MET A 25 -2.45 -2.77 1.78
C MET A 25 -3.88 -2.91 1.24
N ILE A 26 -4.21 -4.04 0.58
CA ILE A 26 -5.58 -4.33 0.14
C ILE A 26 -6.55 -4.32 1.32
N PHE A 27 -6.19 -4.95 2.44
CA PHE A 27 -7.02 -4.95 3.64
C PHE A 27 -7.27 -3.52 4.15
N TYR A 28 -6.25 -2.68 4.24
CA TYR A 28 -6.38 -1.28 4.67
C TYR A 28 -7.27 -0.47 3.73
N LEU A 29 -7.09 -0.61 2.43
CA LEU A 29 -7.90 0.08 1.42
C LEU A 29 -9.38 -0.33 1.50
N ARG A 30 -9.65 -1.62 1.69
CA ARG A 30 -11.01 -2.13 1.91
C ARG A 30 -11.62 -1.56 3.17
N LEU A 31 -10.87 -1.54 4.27
CA LEU A 31 -11.35 -1.02 5.54
C LEU A 31 -11.67 0.47 5.45
N LEU A 32 -10.79 1.27 4.83
CA LEU A 32 -11.05 2.69 4.57
C LEU A 32 -12.30 2.91 3.72
N GLY A 33 -12.48 2.10 2.66
CA GLY A 33 -13.66 2.14 1.80
C GLY A 33 -14.97 1.83 2.54
N LEU A 34 -14.96 0.82 3.42
CA LEU A 34 -16.12 0.48 4.27
C LEU A 34 -16.51 1.66 5.18
N HIS A 35 -15.54 2.40 5.68
CA HIS A 35 -15.75 3.60 6.49
C HIS A 35 -15.98 4.88 5.69
N LYS A 36 -16.05 4.79 4.35
CA LYS A 36 -16.14 5.95 3.44
C LYS A 36 -15.03 6.99 3.70
N LYS A 37 -13.89 6.52 4.19
CA LYS A 37 -12.69 7.34 4.41
C LYS A 37 -11.85 7.36 3.14
N PRO A 38 -11.13 8.47 2.87
CA PRO A 38 -10.31 8.55 1.68
C PRO A 38 -9.12 7.58 1.75
N SER A 39 -8.81 6.94 0.64
CA SER A 39 -7.74 5.95 0.49
C SER A 39 -6.36 6.61 0.32
N THR A 40 -6.04 7.56 1.19
CA THR A 40 -4.77 8.29 1.12
C THR A 40 -3.63 7.52 1.75
N PHE A 41 -2.40 7.77 1.30
CA PHE A 41 -1.18 7.19 1.86
C PHE A 41 -1.08 7.48 3.37
N ARG A 42 -1.39 8.69 3.80
CA ARG A 42 -1.43 9.03 5.23
C ARG A 42 -2.48 8.24 6.00
N SER A 43 -3.68 8.05 5.46
CA SER A 43 -4.72 7.23 6.09
C SER A 43 -4.28 5.78 6.25
N ILE A 44 -3.59 5.21 5.26
CA ILE A 44 -3.01 3.87 5.35
C ILE A 44 -1.92 3.82 6.42
N CYS A 45 -0.99 4.77 6.44
CA CYS A 45 0.07 4.81 7.45
C CYS A 45 -0.49 4.90 8.88
N ALA A 46 -1.50 5.76 9.08
CA ALA A 46 -2.17 5.87 10.38
C ALA A 46 -2.84 4.56 10.80
N LEU A 47 -3.43 3.81 9.86
CA LEU A 47 -4.04 2.51 10.13
C LEU A 47 -2.99 1.43 10.46
N VAL A 48 -1.85 1.43 9.75
CA VAL A 48 -0.71 0.53 10.04
C VAL A 48 -0.19 0.73 11.45
N GLU A 49 -0.02 2.00 11.85
CA GLU A 49 0.42 2.38 13.20
C GLU A 49 -0.63 2.00 14.25
N PHE A 50 -1.91 2.30 14.00
CA PHE A 50 -3.01 1.93 14.88
C PHE A 50 -3.11 0.42 15.12
N MET A 51 -2.94 -0.38 14.06
CA MET A 51 -2.99 -1.84 14.15
C MET A 51 -1.72 -2.46 14.77
N GLY A 52 -0.76 -1.64 15.20
CA GLY A 52 0.45 -2.10 15.89
C GLY A 52 1.39 -2.93 15.03
N HIS A 53 1.29 -2.82 13.70
CA HIS A 53 2.16 -3.57 12.81
C HIS A 53 3.60 -3.06 12.91
N LYS A 54 4.55 -3.97 13.18
CA LYS A 54 5.97 -3.62 13.36
C LYS A 54 6.62 -3.02 12.10
N LYS A 55 6.14 -3.36 10.90
CA LYS A 55 6.70 -2.89 9.64
C LYS A 55 5.90 -1.71 9.09
N LYS A 56 6.58 -0.59 8.87
CA LYS A 56 5.99 0.63 8.32
C LYS A 56 5.67 0.45 6.82
N PHE A 57 4.55 1.02 6.39
CA PHE A 57 4.26 1.22 4.98
C PHE A 57 4.93 2.51 4.52
N THR A 58 5.68 2.49 3.40
CA THR A 58 6.53 3.62 2.95
C THR A 58 6.22 3.95 1.50
N CYS A 59 6.60 5.15 1.04
CA CYS A 59 6.45 5.54 -0.37
C CYS A 59 7.22 4.60 -1.30
N ARG A 60 8.41 4.13 -0.89
CA ARG A 60 9.17 3.09 -1.61
C ARG A 60 8.36 1.82 -1.81
N HIS A 61 7.70 1.31 -0.75
CA HIS A 61 6.84 0.13 -0.89
C HIS A 61 5.73 0.36 -1.91
N LEU A 62 5.07 1.53 -1.86
CA LEU A 62 4.02 1.87 -2.84
C LEU A 62 4.57 1.95 -4.27
N ALA A 63 5.75 2.54 -4.45
CA ALA A 63 6.42 2.65 -5.76
C ALA A 63 6.78 1.28 -6.34
N GLN A 64 7.28 0.36 -5.52
CA GLN A 64 7.60 -1.02 -5.94
C GLN A 64 6.35 -1.80 -6.32
N ILE A 65 5.26 -1.65 -5.56
CA ILE A 65 3.99 -2.30 -5.89
C ILE A 65 3.44 -1.72 -7.20
N LYS A 66 3.49 -0.39 -7.40
CA LYS A 66 3.07 0.25 -8.66
C LYS A 66 3.92 -0.19 -9.85
N PHE A 67 5.21 -0.45 -9.66
CA PHE A 67 6.08 -0.99 -10.71
C PHE A 67 5.65 -2.40 -11.14
N LEU A 68 5.33 -3.26 -10.19
CA LEU A 68 4.92 -4.65 -10.46
C LEU A 68 3.51 -4.76 -11.03
N LEU A 69 2.63 -3.82 -10.68
CA LEU A 69 1.22 -3.87 -11.02
C LEU A 69 0.69 -2.51 -11.50
N PRO A 70 1.27 -1.94 -12.58
CA PRO A 70 0.92 -0.62 -13.06
C PRO A 70 -0.54 -0.52 -13.52
N GLU A 71 -1.12 -1.61 -14.01
CA GLU A 71 -2.49 -1.70 -14.51
C GLU A 71 -3.55 -1.70 -13.40
N ALA A 72 -3.21 -2.19 -12.20
CA ALA A 72 -4.20 -2.40 -11.15
C ALA A 72 -4.17 -1.36 -10.02
N ILE A 73 -3.20 -0.44 -10.07
CA ILE A 73 -2.99 0.57 -9.02
C ILE A 73 -2.90 1.94 -9.68
N GLN A 74 -3.84 2.81 -9.38
CA GLN A 74 -3.76 4.22 -9.73
C GLN A 74 -3.30 5.03 -8.53
N ILE A 75 -2.41 6.00 -8.79
CA ILE A 75 -1.78 6.85 -7.79
C ILE A 75 -1.94 8.29 -8.27
N ASP A 76 -2.69 9.08 -7.51
CA ASP A 76 -2.96 10.49 -7.83
C ASP A 76 -2.39 11.40 -6.74
N ALA A 77 -1.71 12.49 -7.14
CA ALA A 77 -1.35 13.55 -6.21
C ALA A 77 -2.61 14.30 -5.77
N VAL A 78 -2.77 14.45 -4.46
CA VAL A 78 -3.90 15.19 -3.87
C VAL A 78 -3.38 16.13 -2.79
N TYR A 79 -4.19 17.12 -2.43
CA TYR A 79 -3.95 17.95 -1.27
C TYR A 79 -4.98 17.61 -0.20
N VAL A 80 -4.50 17.29 1.00
CA VAL A 80 -5.34 16.95 2.15
C VAL A 80 -5.12 18.02 3.21
N GLN A 81 -6.22 18.55 3.75
CA GLN A 81 -6.14 19.51 4.84
C GLN A 81 -5.65 18.81 6.11
N ASP A 82 -4.56 19.32 6.64
CA ASP A 82 -4.03 18.90 7.93
C ASP A 82 -4.94 19.42 9.04
N ILE A 83 -5.53 18.51 9.81
CA ILE A 83 -6.54 18.85 10.83
C ILE A 83 -5.92 19.69 11.96
N LYS A 84 -4.63 19.50 12.28
CA LYS A 84 -3.98 20.19 13.39
C LYS A 84 -3.63 21.63 13.01
N THR A 85 -3.10 21.83 11.81
CA THR A 85 -2.56 23.11 11.36
C THR A 85 -3.50 23.87 10.43
N GLY A 86 -4.56 23.23 9.95
CA GLY A 86 -5.49 23.75 8.95
C GLY A 86 -4.90 23.89 7.54
N ARG A 87 -3.61 23.58 7.35
CA ARG A 87 -2.89 23.77 6.08
C ARG A 87 -3.11 22.61 5.13
N MET A 88 -3.18 22.90 3.84
CA MET A 88 -3.15 21.86 2.81
C MET A 88 -1.76 21.24 2.76
N LYS A 89 -1.68 19.92 2.91
CA LYS A 89 -0.45 19.15 2.73
C LYS A 89 -0.61 18.25 1.52
N PRO A 90 0.45 18.07 0.70
CA PRO A 90 0.42 17.07 -0.35
C PRO A 90 0.23 15.67 0.27
N ASP A 91 -0.50 14.82 -0.44
CA ASP A 91 -0.72 13.41 -0.14
C ASP A 91 -0.90 12.63 -1.45
N ILE A 92 -0.97 11.31 -1.33
CA ILE A 92 -1.22 10.40 -2.44
C ILE A 92 -2.56 9.72 -2.21
N ASN A 93 -3.46 9.77 -3.18
CA ASN A 93 -4.63 8.90 -3.22
C ASN A 93 -4.30 7.59 -3.95
N ILE A 94 -4.66 6.45 -3.36
CA ILE A 94 -4.38 5.12 -3.89
C ILE A 94 -5.71 4.47 -4.26
N THR A 95 -5.86 4.12 -5.54
CA THR A 95 -7.08 3.48 -6.07
C THR A 95 -6.73 2.13 -6.68
N LEU A 96 -7.50 1.09 -6.34
CA LEU A 96 -7.39 -0.23 -6.96
C LEU A 96 -8.29 -0.29 -8.20
N LEU A 97 -7.72 -0.65 -9.34
CA LEU A 97 -8.42 -0.84 -10.60
C LEU A 97 -8.64 -2.33 -10.84
N PHE A 98 -9.88 -2.74 -11.05
CA PHE A 98 -10.27 -4.16 -11.21
C PHE A 98 -10.60 -4.55 -12.65
N HIS A 99 -10.85 -3.56 -13.52
CA HIS A 99 -11.37 -3.81 -14.87
C HIS A 99 -10.41 -4.66 -15.71
N ASP A 100 -9.12 -4.32 -15.67
CA ASP A 100 -8.09 -5.01 -16.46
C ASP A 100 -7.60 -6.31 -15.79
N VAL A 101 -7.83 -6.45 -14.49
CA VAL A 101 -7.32 -7.58 -13.67
C VAL A 101 -8.09 -8.86 -14.00
N PHE A 102 -9.40 -8.77 -14.15
CA PHE A 102 -10.24 -9.95 -14.39
C PHE A 102 -9.93 -10.59 -15.76
N VAL A 103 -9.52 -9.81 -16.75
CA VAL A 103 -9.10 -10.30 -18.07
C VAL A 103 -7.77 -11.06 -17.98
N LEU A 104 -6.84 -10.58 -17.14
CA LEU A 104 -5.48 -11.12 -17.02
C LEU A 104 -5.38 -12.43 -16.20
N VAL A 105 -6.36 -12.71 -15.34
CA VAL A 105 -6.39 -13.91 -14.48
C VAL A 105 -7.15 -15.09 -15.15
N GLN A 106 -7.68 -14.90 -16.37
CA GLN A 106 -8.38 -15.93 -17.15
C GLN A 106 -7.42 -17.06 -17.57
N GLY A 107 -7.18 -18.02 -16.68
CA GLY A 107 -6.34 -19.18 -16.97
C GLY A 107 -6.00 -20.07 -15.77
N GLY A 108 -6.22 -19.61 -14.53
CA GLY A 108 -5.83 -20.36 -13.33
C GLY A 108 -6.86 -20.29 -12.21
N GLY A 109 -7.95 -21.06 -12.32
CA GLY A 109 -9.04 -21.07 -11.33
C GLY A 109 -9.81 -19.74 -11.33
N GLN A 110 -11.13 -19.79 -11.15
CA GLN A 110 -11.90 -18.56 -11.02
C GLN A 110 -11.67 -18.01 -9.60
N PRO A 111 -11.08 -16.81 -9.42
CA PRO A 111 -10.89 -16.23 -8.11
C PRO A 111 -12.26 -15.99 -7.45
N SER A 112 -12.36 -16.23 -6.14
CA SER A 112 -13.61 -16.10 -5.39
C SER A 112 -14.13 -14.65 -5.33
N ASP A 113 -13.22 -13.67 -5.40
CA ASP A 113 -13.53 -12.25 -5.49
C ASP A 113 -12.42 -11.46 -6.21
N GLN A 114 -12.73 -10.21 -6.56
CA GLN A 114 -11.83 -9.31 -7.29
C GLN A 114 -10.53 -8.94 -6.52
N PHE A 115 -10.54 -8.99 -5.19
CA PHE A 115 -9.36 -8.72 -4.37
C PHE A 115 -8.45 -9.94 -4.30
N GLU A 116 -9.02 -11.15 -4.33
CA GLU A 116 -8.25 -12.39 -4.49
C GLU A 116 -7.59 -12.45 -5.85
N ALA A 117 -8.30 -12.05 -6.91
CA ALA A 117 -7.73 -11.91 -8.25
C ALA A 117 -6.51 -10.98 -8.26
N LEU A 118 -6.58 -9.83 -7.58
CA LEU A 118 -5.45 -8.92 -7.42
C LEU A 118 -4.25 -9.55 -6.70
N ARG A 119 -4.49 -10.26 -5.59
CA ARG A 119 -3.42 -10.94 -4.84
C ARG A 119 -2.71 -11.98 -5.70
N GLN A 120 -3.48 -12.79 -6.42
CA GLN A 120 -2.93 -13.81 -7.31
C GLN A 120 -2.14 -13.20 -8.47
N LEU A 121 -2.67 -12.13 -9.08
CA LEU A 121 -1.97 -11.41 -10.14
C LEU A 121 -0.65 -10.83 -9.63
N PHE A 122 -0.64 -10.22 -8.45
CA PHE A 122 0.58 -9.68 -7.84
C PHE A 122 1.64 -10.75 -7.57
N VAL A 123 1.24 -11.89 -7.01
CA VAL A 123 2.15 -13.04 -6.79
C VAL A 123 2.68 -13.56 -8.13
N SER A 124 1.83 -13.65 -9.16
CA SER A 124 2.25 -14.05 -10.50
C SER A 124 3.31 -13.11 -11.08
N ARG A 125 3.10 -11.78 -10.96
CA ARG A 125 4.07 -10.76 -11.40
C ARG A 125 5.39 -10.84 -10.64
N LEU A 126 5.34 -11.10 -9.34
CA LEU A 126 6.53 -11.32 -8.53
C LEU A 126 7.34 -12.54 -8.97
N VAL A 127 6.67 -13.66 -9.24
CA VAL A 127 7.31 -14.89 -9.73
C VAL A 127 7.89 -14.68 -11.13
N GLN A 128 7.16 -13.99 -12.01
CA GLN A 128 7.64 -13.61 -13.34
C GLN A 128 8.91 -12.75 -13.24
N PHE A 129 8.87 -11.68 -12.43
CA PHE A 129 10.00 -10.79 -12.20
C PHE A 129 11.24 -11.55 -11.70
N LEU A 130 11.05 -12.44 -10.72
CA LEU A 130 12.09 -13.33 -10.19
C LEU A 130 12.71 -14.23 -11.27
N SER A 131 11.89 -14.80 -12.14
CA SER A 131 12.35 -15.70 -13.20
C SER A 131 13.15 -14.97 -14.29
N GLU A 132 12.77 -13.72 -14.59
CA GLU A 132 13.43 -12.90 -15.60
C GLU A 132 14.70 -12.22 -15.06
N ASN A 133 14.80 -12.06 -13.73
CA ASN A 133 15.86 -11.31 -13.08
C ASN A 133 16.49 -12.10 -11.92
N ALA A 134 17.11 -13.24 -12.25
CA ALA A 134 17.76 -14.12 -11.26
C ALA A 134 18.81 -13.40 -10.39
N GLU A 135 19.45 -12.34 -10.91
CA GLU A 135 20.48 -11.55 -10.23
C GLU A 135 19.93 -10.28 -9.53
N ALA A 136 18.65 -9.91 -9.73
CA ALA A 136 18.12 -8.67 -9.17
C ALA A 136 17.88 -8.79 -7.66
N CYS A 137 18.53 -7.91 -6.91
CA CYS A 137 18.40 -7.89 -5.46
C CYS A 137 17.15 -7.13 -4.97
N ASP A 138 16.64 -6.16 -5.72
CA ASP A 138 15.46 -5.38 -5.32
C ASP A 138 14.52 -5.12 -6.49
N VAL A 139 13.22 -5.07 -6.19
CA VAL A 139 12.18 -4.63 -7.13
C VAL A 139 12.39 -3.13 -7.42
N PRO A 140 12.42 -2.70 -8.69
CA PRO A 140 12.49 -1.30 -9.05
C PRO A 140 11.32 -0.47 -8.51
N GLU A 141 11.54 0.82 -8.34
CA GLU A 141 10.52 1.77 -7.92
C GLU A 141 9.91 2.46 -9.15
N ALA A 142 8.57 2.50 -9.24
CA ALA A 142 7.90 3.36 -10.20
C ALA A 142 8.01 4.83 -9.79
N VAL A 143 7.93 5.73 -10.77
CA VAL A 143 7.88 7.17 -10.50
C VAL A 143 6.57 7.50 -9.79
N LEU A 144 6.68 8.09 -8.59
CA LEU A 144 5.54 8.63 -7.85
C LEU A 144 5.29 10.09 -8.22
N PRO A 145 4.04 10.57 -8.07
CA PRO A 145 3.74 11.99 -8.24
C PRO A 145 4.55 12.87 -7.29
N GLN A 146 4.93 14.08 -7.73
CA GLN A 146 5.58 15.07 -6.87
C GLN A 146 4.64 15.46 -5.71
N PRO A 147 5.18 15.73 -4.51
CA PRO A 147 6.61 15.76 -4.13
C PRO A 147 7.18 14.40 -3.69
N PHE A 148 6.50 13.29 -3.95
CA PHE A 148 6.84 11.96 -3.40
C PHE A 148 7.78 11.13 -4.29
N GLY A 149 8.01 11.57 -5.52
CA GLY A 149 8.99 10.95 -6.40
C GLY A 149 10.40 11.20 -5.88
N HIS A 150 11.22 10.15 -5.77
CA HIS A 150 12.66 10.30 -5.56
C HIS A 150 13.27 10.97 -6.80
N ASN A 151 13.52 12.28 -6.72
CA ASN A 151 14.37 12.96 -7.69
C ASN A 151 15.80 12.46 -7.45
N GLY A 152 16.21 11.46 -8.22
CA GLY A 152 17.63 11.10 -8.31
C GLY A 152 18.39 12.23 -9.00
N GLN A 153 18.66 13.32 -8.29
CA GLN A 153 19.75 14.28 -8.49
C GLN A 153 19.70 15.36 -7.39
N GLU A 154 20.59 15.21 -6.41
CA GLU A 154 20.99 16.29 -5.52
C GLU A 154 21.49 17.47 -6.36
N THR A 155 20.77 18.60 -6.32
CA THR A 155 21.34 19.90 -6.68
C THR A 155 21.11 20.83 -5.50
N HIS A 156 22.21 21.20 -4.87
CA HIS A 156 22.29 22.15 -3.77
C HIS A 156 21.52 23.45 -4.08
N ALA A 157 20.58 23.79 -3.19
CA ALA A 157 20.29 25.12 -2.64
C ALA A 157 18.77 25.37 -2.48
N ALA A 158 18.24 25.09 -1.30
CA ALA A 158 17.22 25.90 -0.64
C ALA A 158 17.03 25.41 0.82
N THR A 159 17.91 25.92 1.66
CA THR A 159 17.74 26.27 3.07
C THR A 159 16.49 25.78 3.82
N ALA A 160 16.75 24.93 4.81
CA ALA A 160 16.12 24.90 6.13
C ALA A 160 14.60 24.64 6.23
N ILE A 161 14.15 23.41 5.97
CA ILE A 161 13.03 22.79 6.72
C ILE A 161 13.24 21.27 6.82
N GLU A 162 14.35 20.84 7.41
CA GLU A 162 14.59 19.41 7.72
C GLU A 162 15.02 19.26 9.17
N THR A 163 14.12 19.57 10.12
CA THR A 163 14.32 19.12 11.52
C THR A 163 13.03 18.81 12.28
N GLU A 164 11.83 19.15 11.79
CA GLU A 164 10.59 18.89 12.56
C GLU A 164 9.80 17.63 12.19
N MET A 165 10.24 16.82 11.21
CA MET A 165 9.43 15.70 10.69
C MET A 165 9.36 14.43 11.57
N LEU A 166 10.05 14.36 12.71
CA LEU A 166 10.14 13.12 13.51
C LEU A 166 9.46 13.17 14.88
N ALA A 167 8.73 14.24 15.21
CA ALA A 167 8.03 14.33 16.49
C ALA A 167 6.63 14.95 16.35
N GLU A 168 5.77 14.37 15.52
CA GLU A 168 4.34 14.60 15.66
C GLU A 168 3.62 13.30 15.99
N GLN A 169 3.23 13.19 17.25
CA GLN A 169 2.31 12.16 17.74
C GLN A 169 1.02 12.18 16.90
N VAL A 170 0.57 10.98 16.52
CA VAL A 170 -0.66 10.72 15.77
C VAL A 170 -1.85 11.40 16.46
N PRO A 171 -2.80 12.02 15.74
CA PRO A 171 -3.97 12.62 16.36
C PRO A 171 -4.78 11.58 17.14
N VAL A 172 -5.06 11.88 18.41
CA VAL A 172 -5.92 11.07 19.30
C VAL A 172 -7.30 10.79 18.68
N HIS A 173 -7.78 11.63 17.76
CA HIS A 173 -9.06 11.43 17.07
C HIS A 173 -9.07 10.30 16.03
N ILE A 174 -7.98 10.07 15.29
CA ILE A 174 -7.89 8.92 14.39
C ILE A 174 -7.91 7.63 15.22
N HIS A 175 -7.22 7.65 16.36
CA HIS A 175 -7.27 6.58 17.35
C HIS A 175 -8.70 6.40 17.89
N GLN A 176 -9.44 7.47 18.19
CA GLN A 176 -10.82 7.39 18.68
C GLN A 176 -11.81 6.81 17.66
N ASP A 177 -11.70 7.19 16.38
CA ASP A 177 -12.49 6.60 15.31
C ASP A 177 -12.20 5.10 15.12
N PHE A 178 -10.94 4.69 15.25
CA PHE A 178 -10.55 3.29 15.15
C PHE A 178 -10.80 2.49 16.46
N LEU A 179 -10.85 3.15 17.61
CA LEU A 179 -11.33 2.55 18.86
C LEU A 179 -12.85 2.31 18.80
N ASN A 180 -13.61 3.25 18.22
CA ASN A 180 -15.04 3.06 17.96
C ASN A 180 -15.29 1.87 17.00
N LEU A 181 -14.36 1.62 16.07
CA LEU A 181 -14.36 0.43 15.21
C LEU A 181 -14.19 -0.88 16.01
N LYS A 182 -13.23 -0.92 16.95
CA LYS A 182 -13.01 -2.08 17.84
C LYS A 182 -14.25 -2.40 18.68
N ILE A 183 -14.90 -1.37 19.22
CA ILE A 183 -16.11 -1.51 20.04
C ILE A 183 -17.28 -2.04 19.20
N GLN A 184 -17.37 -1.65 17.94
CA GLN A 184 -18.46 -2.10 17.06
C GLN A 184 -18.27 -3.55 16.57
N ASP A 185 -17.04 -3.98 16.31
CA ASP A 185 -16.71 -5.39 15.99
C ASP A 185 -16.92 -6.33 17.19
N ASP A 186 -16.59 -5.89 18.41
CA ASP A 186 -16.82 -6.68 19.64
C ASP A 186 -18.33 -6.80 19.98
N LEU A 187 -19.16 -5.83 19.57
CA LEU A 187 -20.61 -5.89 19.75
C LEU A 187 -21.33 -6.77 18.71
N GLN A 188 -20.71 -7.05 17.55
CA GLN A 188 -21.26 -7.98 16.56
C GLN A 188 -20.90 -9.46 16.81
N GLN A 189 -20.07 -9.76 17.81
CA GLN A 189 -19.82 -11.15 18.25
C GLN A 189 -20.78 -11.65 19.34
N PHE A 190 -21.73 -10.81 19.78
CA PHE A 190 -22.81 -11.18 20.68
C PHE A 190 -24.18 -11.02 19.99
N HIS A 191 -24.42 -11.71 18.88
CA HIS A 191 -25.77 -12.07 18.42
C HIS A 191 -25.78 -13.19 17.39
#